data_AF-A0A2S8RH25-F1
#
_entry.id   AF-A0A2S8RH25-F1
#
_cell.length_a   1.000
_cell.length_b   1.000
_cell.length_c   1.000
_cell.angle_alpha   90.00
_cell.angle_beta   90.00
_cell.angle_gamma   90.00
#
_symmetry.space_group_name_H-M   'P 1'
#
loop_
_entity.id
_entity.type
_entity.pdbx_description
1 polymer ?
#
loop_
_entity_poly.entity_id
_entity_poly.type
_entity_poly.pdbx_seq_one_letter_code
_entity_poly.pdbx_strand_id
1 'polypeptide(L)'
;MLPANAAADQRLQRAESEVRRLTRCMAMKDRQLCELRKALAHSATVHYSFEDRLQRELDSLRIMMPVNEFQEHWGKSTGDRPVEGIVVKLPYVTSILSVLFDAMCTFWMDCDHDHPPKSSTVAHAIDERLGLSSQRNGEASRSGQAYASAIRPDWVKEADNRHHCRLAGMR
;
A
#
# COMPACT_ATOMS: atom_id res chain seq x y z
N MET A 1 -64.99 -42.21 -33.25
CA MET A 1 -64.34 -40.99 -32.74
C MET A 1 -64.05 -41.19 -31.26
N LEU A 2 -62.80 -41.41 -30.84
CA LEU A 2 -62.34 -41.31 -29.42
C LEU A 2 -60.78 -41.37 -29.22
N PRO A 3 -59.91 -40.72 -30.04
CA PRO A 3 -58.47 -40.66 -29.75
C PRO A 3 -58.00 -39.35 -29.07
N ALA A 4 -58.85 -38.31 -29.03
CA ALA A 4 -58.43 -36.98 -28.57
C ALA A 4 -58.19 -36.90 -27.05
N ASN A 5 -58.97 -37.64 -26.25
CA ASN A 5 -58.88 -37.62 -24.79
C ASN A 5 -57.59 -38.28 -24.29
N ALA A 6 -57.16 -39.39 -24.88
CA ALA A 6 -55.93 -40.09 -24.48
C ALA A 6 -54.66 -39.23 -24.72
N ALA A 7 -54.62 -38.45 -25.80
CA ALA A 7 -53.52 -37.53 -26.07
C ALA A 7 -53.52 -36.31 -25.12
N ALA A 8 -54.70 -35.86 -24.68
CA ALA A 8 -54.83 -34.81 -23.67
C ALA A 8 -54.38 -35.32 -22.29
N ASP A 9 -54.80 -36.52 -21.89
CA ASP A 9 -54.42 -37.15 -20.61
C ASP A 9 -52.91 -37.40 -20.53
N GLN A 10 -52.28 -37.84 -21.63
CA GLN A 10 -50.83 -38.06 -21.65
C GLN A 10 -50.05 -36.73 -21.54
N ARG A 11 -50.55 -35.65 -22.13
CA ARG A 11 -49.96 -34.31 -21.98
C ARG A 11 -50.12 -33.78 -20.56
N LEU A 12 -51.29 -33.99 -19.94
CA LEU A 12 -51.55 -33.64 -18.55
C LEU A 12 -50.58 -34.37 -17.61
N GLN A 13 -50.42 -35.68 -17.75
CA GLN A 13 -49.49 -36.46 -16.93
C GLN A 13 -48.04 -36.01 -17.07
N ARG A 14 -47.60 -35.64 -18.28
CA ARG A 14 -46.26 -35.07 -18.51
C ARG A 14 -46.11 -33.69 -17.87
N ALA A 15 -47.14 -32.84 -17.94
CA ALA A 15 -47.11 -31.54 -17.29
C ALA A 15 -47.04 -31.70 -15.76
N GLU A 16 -47.81 -32.62 -15.19
CA GLU A 16 -47.77 -32.91 -13.75
C GLU A 16 -46.42 -33.47 -13.29
N SER A 17 -45.81 -34.36 -14.07
CA SER A 17 -44.49 -34.91 -13.73
C SER A 17 -43.40 -33.84 -13.78
N GLU A 18 -43.45 -32.93 -14.76
CA GLU A 18 -42.57 -31.77 -14.86
C GLU A 18 -42.78 -30.78 -13.72
N VAL A 19 -44.03 -30.46 -13.37
CA VAL A 19 -44.33 -29.60 -12.20
C VAL A 19 -43.75 -30.22 -10.94
N ARG A 20 -43.96 -31.52 -10.69
CA ARG A 20 -43.39 -32.20 -9.52
C ARG A 20 -41.86 -32.18 -9.53
N ARG A 21 -41.23 -32.34 -10.71
CA ARG A 21 -39.77 -32.28 -10.86
C ARG A 21 -39.24 -30.88 -10.55
N LEU A 22 -39.88 -29.85 -11.10
CA LEU A 22 -39.52 -28.45 -10.89
C LEU A 22 -39.71 -28.04 -9.43
N THR A 23 -40.82 -28.41 -8.79
CA THR A 23 -41.06 -28.14 -7.36
C THR A 23 -39.97 -28.74 -6.48
N ARG A 24 -39.55 -29.99 -6.74
CA ARG A 24 -38.43 -30.61 -6.02
C ARG A 24 -37.11 -29.88 -6.26
N CYS A 25 -36.85 -29.47 -7.50
CA CYS A 25 -35.66 -28.70 -7.85
C CYS A 25 -35.63 -27.36 -7.11
N MET A 26 -36.74 -26.62 -7.11
CA MET A 26 -36.88 -25.35 -6.38
C MET A 26 -36.65 -25.53 -4.89
N ALA A 27 -37.29 -26.52 -4.25
CA ALA A 27 -37.09 -26.79 -2.82
C ALA A 27 -35.62 -27.08 -2.46
N MET A 28 -34.90 -27.82 -3.32
CA MET A 28 -33.46 -28.04 -3.14
C MET A 28 -32.66 -26.75 -3.29
N LYS A 29 -32.99 -25.91 -4.29
CA LYS A 29 -32.32 -24.63 -4.51
C LYS A 29 -32.57 -23.65 -3.36
N ASP A 30 -33.78 -23.61 -2.82
CA ASP A 30 -34.12 -22.79 -1.65
C ASP A 30 -33.32 -23.22 -0.42
N ARG A 31 -33.16 -24.53 -0.21
CA ARG A 31 -32.28 -25.04 0.85
C ARG A 31 -30.83 -24.63 0.65
N GLN A 32 -30.30 -24.75 -0.57
CA GLN A 32 -28.93 -24.31 -0.90
C GLN A 32 -28.75 -22.81 -0.68
N LEU A 33 -29.71 -21.98 -1.09
CA LEU A 33 -29.68 -20.53 -0.88
C LEU A 33 -29.72 -20.16 0.60
N CYS A 34 -30.52 -20.87 1.40
CA CYS A 34 -30.54 -20.68 2.86
C CYS A 34 -29.17 -20.97 3.49
N GLU A 35 -28.51 -22.08 3.13
CA GLU A 35 -27.18 -22.40 3.67
C GLU A 35 -26.12 -21.40 3.20
N LEU A 36 -26.15 -20.97 1.94
CA LEU A 36 -25.24 -19.93 1.44
C LEU A 36 -25.44 -18.59 2.16
N ARG A 37 -26.69 -18.18 2.41
CA ARG A 37 -26.97 -16.96 3.18
C ARG A 37 -26.43 -17.05 4.60
N LYS A 38 -26.57 -18.19 5.28
CA LYS A 38 -25.99 -18.41 6.62
C LYS A 38 -24.47 -18.34 6.58
N ALA A 39 -23.82 -19.00 5.63
CA ALA A 39 -22.37 -18.99 5.47
C ALA A 39 -21.85 -17.57 5.20
N LEU A 40 -22.54 -16.81 4.34
CA LEU A 40 -22.20 -15.42 4.05
C LEU A 40 -22.37 -14.52 5.27
N ALA A 41 -23.48 -14.65 6.00
CA ALA A 41 -23.71 -13.87 7.22
C ALA A 41 -22.66 -14.17 8.29
N HIS A 42 -22.29 -15.45 8.46
CA HIS A 42 -21.24 -15.86 9.39
C HIS A 42 -19.87 -15.29 8.96
N SER A 43 -19.50 -15.45 7.69
CA SER A 43 -18.25 -14.91 7.15
C SER A 43 -18.19 -13.39 7.31
N ALA A 44 -19.24 -12.66 6.95
CA ALA A 44 -19.31 -11.21 7.13
C ALA A 44 -19.14 -10.82 8.60
N THR A 45 -19.83 -11.52 9.52
CA THR A 45 -19.71 -11.24 10.97
C THR A 45 -18.27 -11.43 11.47
N VAL A 46 -17.63 -12.54 11.08
CA VAL A 46 -16.22 -12.81 11.41
C VAL A 46 -15.31 -11.73 10.83
N HIS A 47 -15.47 -11.36 9.56
CA HIS A 47 -14.69 -10.29 8.94
C HIS A 47 -14.85 -8.96 9.67
N TYR A 48 -16.09 -8.53 9.97
CA TYR A 48 -16.32 -7.29 10.70
C TYR A 48 -15.72 -7.32 12.10
N SER A 49 -15.83 -8.44 12.83
CA SER A 49 -15.20 -8.56 14.15
C SER A 49 -13.67 -8.48 14.10
N PHE A 50 -13.05 -9.00 13.03
CA PHE A 50 -11.61 -8.92 12.83
C PHE A 50 -11.18 -7.49 12.47
N GLU A 51 -11.91 -6.82 11.57
CA GLU A 51 -11.69 -5.41 11.24
C GLU A 51 -11.83 -4.51 12.46
N ASP A 52 -12.89 -4.69 13.24
CA ASP A 52 -13.15 -3.96 14.48
C ASP A 52 -12.05 -4.20 15.53
N ARG A 53 -11.52 -5.43 15.64
CA ARG A 53 -10.36 -5.71 16.50
C ARG A 53 -9.11 -4.98 16.02
N LEU A 54 -8.79 -5.06 14.73
CA LEU A 54 -7.64 -4.36 14.15
C LEU A 54 -7.76 -2.85 14.30
N GLN A 55 -8.96 -2.30 14.14
CA GLN A 55 -9.21 -0.88 14.34
C GLN A 55 -8.95 -0.48 15.79
N ARG A 56 -9.39 -1.29 16.78
CA ARG A 56 -9.05 -1.05 18.19
C ARG A 56 -7.56 -1.17 18.48
N GLU A 57 -6.87 -2.12 17.85
CA GLU A 57 -5.41 -2.27 17.97
C GLU A 57 -4.70 -1.02 17.42
N LEU A 58 -5.12 -0.51 16.25
CA LEU A 58 -4.60 0.73 15.67
C LEU A 58 -4.91 1.95 16.54
N ASP A 59 -6.11 2.07 17.07
CA ASP A 59 -6.51 3.18 17.94
C ASP A 59 -5.74 3.13 19.27
N SER A 60 -5.50 1.93 19.82
CA SER A 60 -4.65 1.73 20.99
C SER A 60 -3.21 2.17 20.72
N LEU A 61 -2.64 1.74 19.58
CA LEU A 61 -1.31 2.19 19.15
C LEU A 61 -1.25 3.70 18.95
N ARG A 62 -2.32 4.32 18.44
CA ARG A 62 -2.42 5.78 18.28
C ARG A 62 -2.48 6.52 19.61
N ILE A 63 -3.15 5.97 20.62
CA ILE A 63 -3.20 6.53 21.98
C ILE A 63 -1.85 6.32 22.69
N MET A 64 -1.21 5.18 22.47
CA MET A 64 0.10 4.83 23.04
C MET A 64 1.27 5.51 22.32
N MET A 65 1.08 5.96 21.08
CA MET A 65 2.00 6.87 20.43
C MET A 65 1.93 8.22 21.14
N PRO A 66 3.02 8.70 21.77
CA PRO A 66 3.04 10.06 22.26
C PRO A 66 2.75 10.99 21.08
N VAL A 67 1.74 11.85 21.23
CA VAL A 67 1.58 13.03 20.39
C VAL A 67 2.86 13.83 20.58
N ASN A 68 3.77 13.73 19.60
CA ASN A 68 5.06 14.40 19.57
C ASN A 68 6.08 13.99 20.65
N GLU A 69 6.78 12.88 20.41
CA GLU A 69 8.20 12.76 20.82
C GLU A 69 9.18 12.91 19.64
N PHE A 70 8.68 13.25 18.45
CA PHE A 70 9.54 13.81 17.38
C PHE A 70 9.65 15.35 17.44
N GLN A 71 9.02 16.01 18.43
CA GLN A 71 9.11 17.47 18.61
C GLN A 71 10.20 17.88 19.62
N GLU A 72 10.59 17.02 20.55
CA GLU A 72 11.54 17.42 21.60
C GLU A 72 13.01 17.17 21.24
N HIS A 73 13.33 16.28 20.29
CA HIS A 73 14.74 16.03 19.94
C HIS A 73 15.32 17.02 18.92
N TRP A 74 14.47 17.70 18.15
CA TRP A 74 14.89 18.78 17.22
C TRP A 74 14.70 20.19 17.80
N GLY A 75 14.36 20.30 19.10
CA GLY A 75 14.03 21.56 19.78
C GLY A 75 15.10 22.10 20.73
N LYS A 76 16.33 21.55 20.73
CA LYS A 76 17.48 22.11 21.44
C LYS A 76 18.74 22.07 20.59
N SER A 77 18.65 22.60 19.37
CA SER A 77 19.84 23.18 18.75
C SER A 77 19.88 24.65 19.15
N THR A 78 20.85 24.99 19.98
CA THR A 78 21.26 26.37 20.23
C THR A 78 21.63 27.02 18.90
N GLY A 79 20.74 27.83 18.35
CA GLY A 79 20.98 28.50 17.08
C GLY A 79 19.73 29.22 16.61
N ASP A 80 19.60 30.47 16.99
CA ASP A 80 18.55 31.43 16.63
C ASP A 80 18.59 31.73 15.12
N ARG A 81 18.04 30.82 14.30
CA ARG A 81 17.73 31.08 12.90
C ARG A 81 16.42 30.39 12.52
N PRO A 82 15.39 31.12 12.06
CA PRO A 82 14.18 30.50 11.56
C PRO A 82 14.55 29.72 10.31
N VAL A 83 14.57 28.38 10.39
CA VAL A 83 14.63 27.53 9.21
C VAL A 83 13.29 27.71 8.51
N GLU A 84 13.31 28.45 7.40
CA GLU A 84 12.14 28.69 6.54
C GLU A 84 11.74 27.36 5.88
N GLY A 85 10.97 26.56 6.61
CA GLY A 85 10.55 25.21 6.21
C GLY A 85 9.05 25.14 5.90
N ILE A 86 8.66 24.19 5.05
CA ILE A 86 7.26 23.90 4.72
C ILE A 86 6.82 22.67 5.52
N VAL A 87 5.72 22.79 6.27
CA VAL A 87 5.11 21.65 6.97
C VAL A 87 4.20 20.89 6.02
N VAL A 88 4.60 19.67 5.64
CA VAL A 88 3.79 18.76 4.83
C VAL A 88 3.10 17.74 5.74
N LYS A 89 1.75 17.69 5.69
CA LYS A 89 0.95 16.68 6.41
C LYS A 89 0.59 15.54 5.47
N LEU A 90 1.12 14.34 5.75
CA LEU A 90 0.77 13.12 5.02
C LEU A 90 -0.26 12.30 5.81
N PRO A 91 -1.32 11.77 5.17
CA PRO A 91 -2.32 10.94 5.85
C PRO A 91 -1.75 9.60 6.34
N TYR A 92 -0.69 9.11 5.69
CA TYR A 92 0.05 7.91 6.07
C TYR A 92 1.55 8.15 5.89
N VAL A 93 2.34 7.67 6.85
CA VAL A 93 3.80 7.65 6.75
C VAL A 93 4.23 6.18 6.85
N THR A 94 4.91 5.70 5.80
CA THR A 94 5.48 4.34 5.79
C THR A 94 6.89 4.38 6.38
N SER A 95 7.40 3.23 6.84
CA SER A 95 8.79 3.11 7.32
C SER A 95 9.81 3.63 6.29
N ILE A 96 9.60 3.32 5.01
CA ILE A 96 10.43 3.82 3.91
C ILE A 96 10.39 5.35 3.83
N LEU A 97 9.20 5.96 3.86
CA LEU A 97 9.06 7.41 3.81
C LEU A 97 9.71 8.09 5.03
N SER A 98 9.57 7.52 6.23
CA SER A 98 10.25 8.03 7.43
C SER A 98 11.77 8.05 7.26
N VAL A 99 12.35 6.96 6.76
CA VAL A 99 13.80 6.87 6.51
C VAL A 99 14.23 7.84 5.42
N LEU A 100 13.42 8.03 4.37
CA LEU A 100 13.72 8.99 3.31
C LEU A 100 13.73 10.43 3.83
N PHE A 101 12.77 10.81 4.67
CA PHE A 101 12.76 12.15 5.29
C PHE A 101 13.95 12.34 6.22
N ASP A 102 14.29 11.35 7.04
CA ASP A 102 15.48 11.40 7.91
C ASP A 102 16.76 11.54 7.09
N ALA A 103 16.90 10.76 6.02
CA ALA A 103 18.02 10.87 5.09
C ALA A 103 18.05 12.26 4.42
N MET A 104 16.89 12.83 4.07
CA MET A 104 16.85 14.18 3.52
C MET A 104 17.35 15.24 4.49
N CYS A 105 16.89 15.20 5.74
CA CYS A 105 17.37 16.11 6.77
C CYS A 105 18.86 15.90 7.05
N THR A 106 19.30 14.64 7.18
CA THR A 106 20.69 14.29 7.52
C THR A 106 21.69 14.74 6.45
N PHE A 107 21.36 14.52 5.18
CA PHE A 107 22.32 14.69 4.08
C PHE A 107 22.13 15.98 3.28
N TRP A 108 20.91 16.56 3.25
CA TRP A 108 20.58 17.66 2.34
C TRP A 108 20.20 18.97 3.03
N MET A 109 19.87 18.99 4.34
CA MET A 109 19.41 20.21 5.03
C MET A 109 20.43 21.35 4.95
N ASP A 110 21.68 21.08 5.31
CA ASP A 110 22.78 22.05 5.31
C ASP A 110 23.86 21.69 4.28
N CYS A 111 23.46 21.01 3.22
CA CYS A 111 24.40 20.55 2.20
C CYS A 111 25.00 21.75 1.46
N ASP A 112 26.33 21.79 1.44
CA ASP A 112 27.08 22.72 0.59
C ASP A 112 26.83 22.38 -0.89
N HIS A 113 26.53 23.41 -1.69
CA HIS A 113 26.32 23.27 -3.12
C HIS A 113 27.58 22.79 -3.85
N ASP A 114 28.76 23.15 -3.34
CA ASP A 114 30.04 22.79 -3.96
C ASP A 114 30.51 21.38 -3.55
N HIS A 115 29.97 20.84 -2.45
CA HIS A 115 30.39 19.55 -1.90
C HIS A 115 29.18 18.67 -1.53
N PRO A 116 28.36 18.26 -2.52
CA PRO A 116 27.21 17.41 -2.24
C PRO A 116 27.64 16.03 -1.72
N PRO A 117 26.86 15.42 -0.82
CA PRO A 117 27.13 14.08 -0.32
C PRO A 117 27.14 13.06 -1.47
N LYS A 118 28.04 12.08 -1.36
CA LYS A 118 28.15 11.00 -2.34
C LYS A 118 26.89 10.15 -2.30
N SER A 119 26.34 9.87 -3.48
CA SER A 119 25.11 9.06 -3.63
C SER A 119 25.26 7.67 -3.00
N SER A 120 26.44 7.06 -3.12
CA SER A 120 26.73 5.76 -2.50
C SER A 120 26.65 5.81 -0.96
N THR A 121 27.15 6.87 -0.34
CA THR A 121 27.07 7.08 1.12
C THR A 121 25.61 7.20 1.56
N VAL A 122 24.82 8.01 0.84
CA VAL A 122 23.38 8.16 1.13
C VAL A 122 22.65 6.82 0.96
N ALA A 123 22.95 6.06 -0.10
CA ALA A 123 22.33 4.77 -0.36
C ALA A 123 22.65 3.72 0.72
N HIS A 124 23.89 3.63 1.18
CA HIS A 124 24.27 2.73 2.28
C HIS A 124 23.57 3.10 3.60
N ALA A 125 23.47 4.39 3.90
CA ALA A 125 22.79 4.85 5.10
C ALA A 125 21.28 4.57 5.06
N ILE A 126 20.67 4.56 3.86
CA ILE A 126 19.27 4.15 3.67
C ILE A 126 19.13 2.64 3.86
N ASP A 127 20.05 1.84 3.30
CA ASP A 127 20.03 0.38 3.44
C ASP A 127 20.14 -0.04 4.90
N GLU A 128 21.06 0.55 5.64
CA GLU A 128 21.28 0.26 7.07
C GLU A 128 20.00 0.50 7.88
N ARG A 129 19.35 1.65 7.66
CA ARG A 129 18.12 2.03 8.37
C ARG A 129 16.91 1.19 7.95
N LEU A 130 16.87 0.69 6.71
CA LEU A 130 15.78 -0.17 6.21
C LEU A 130 16.07 -1.67 6.36
N GLY A 131 17.24 -2.06 6.88
CA GLY A 131 17.67 -3.47 6.97
C GLY A 131 17.85 -4.14 5.61
N LEU A 132 18.21 -3.37 4.57
CA LEU A 132 18.43 -3.90 3.22
C LEU A 132 19.85 -4.45 3.09
N SER A 133 20.00 -5.57 2.39
CA SER A 133 21.30 -6.18 2.15
C SER A 133 22.03 -5.51 0.99
N SER A 134 23.29 -5.15 1.21
CA SER A 134 24.21 -4.72 0.17
C SER A 134 24.36 -5.76 -0.94
N GLN A 135 24.71 -5.29 -2.12
CA GLN A 135 25.04 -6.13 -3.26
C GLN A 135 26.36 -6.89 -3.03
N ARG A 136 26.57 -7.98 -3.77
CA ARG A 136 27.79 -8.82 -3.65
C ARG A 136 29.10 -8.08 -3.97
N ASN A 137 29.02 -6.99 -4.73
CA ASN A 137 30.14 -6.13 -5.09
C ASN A 137 30.48 -5.08 -4.00
N GLY A 138 29.76 -5.08 -2.87
CA GLY A 138 29.94 -4.10 -1.81
C GLY A 138 29.18 -2.79 -2.03
N GLU A 139 28.46 -2.64 -3.13
CA GLU A 139 27.58 -1.50 -3.35
C GLU A 139 26.29 -1.60 -2.53
N ALA A 140 25.68 -0.45 -2.27
CA ALA A 140 24.34 -0.39 -1.71
C ALA A 140 23.33 -1.22 -2.54
N SER A 141 22.29 -1.70 -1.88
CA SER A 141 21.17 -2.41 -2.49
C SER A 141 20.58 -1.58 -3.63
N ARG A 142 20.01 -2.26 -4.63
CA ARG A 142 19.36 -1.56 -5.77
C ARG A 142 18.24 -0.62 -5.30
N SER A 143 17.52 -1.01 -4.25
CA SER A 143 16.47 -0.18 -3.64
C SER A 143 17.06 1.04 -2.95
N GLY A 144 18.13 0.88 -2.14
CA GLY A 144 18.84 1.98 -1.49
C GLY A 144 19.40 2.99 -2.49
N GLN A 145 19.97 2.51 -3.61
CA GLN A 145 20.43 3.36 -4.71
C GLN A 145 19.28 4.14 -5.36
N ALA A 146 18.15 3.48 -5.64
CA ALA A 146 16.96 4.13 -6.21
C ALA A 146 16.39 5.21 -5.26
N TYR A 147 16.32 4.90 -3.97
CA TYR A 147 15.87 5.82 -2.93
C TYR A 147 16.79 7.02 -2.77
N ALA A 148 18.11 6.81 -2.70
CA ALA A 148 19.09 7.89 -2.66
C ALA A 148 18.99 8.83 -3.87
N SER A 149 18.75 8.26 -5.07
CA SER A 149 18.53 9.03 -6.28
C SER A 149 17.24 9.86 -6.23
N ALA A 150 16.16 9.30 -5.70
CA ALA A 150 14.86 9.97 -5.62
C ALA A 150 14.90 11.24 -4.76
N ILE A 151 15.59 11.19 -3.62
CA ILE A 151 15.66 12.29 -2.65
C ILE A 151 16.71 13.36 -2.95
N ARG A 152 17.50 13.19 -4.02
CA ARG A 152 18.47 14.21 -4.43
C ARG A 152 17.75 15.53 -4.76
N PRO A 153 18.25 16.68 -4.28
CA PRO A 153 17.78 17.98 -4.73
C PRO A 153 17.95 18.14 -6.25
N ASP A 154 17.03 18.87 -6.88
CA ASP A 154 17.01 18.99 -8.34
C ASP A 154 18.26 19.68 -8.89
N TRP A 155 18.81 20.66 -8.18
CA TRP A 155 20.07 21.32 -8.55
C TRP A 155 21.26 20.34 -8.60
N VAL A 156 21.28 19.29 -7.77
CA VAL A 156 22.30 18.23 -7.81
C VAL A 156 22.10 17.36 -9.05
N LYS A 157 20.85 16.99 -9.36
CA LYS A 157 20.50 16.17 -10.53
C LYS A 157 20.85 16.89 -11.83
N GLU A 158 20.56 18.18 -11.89
CA GLU A 158 20.86 19.01 -13.06
C GLU A 158 22.37 19.15 -13.31
N ALA A 159 23.18 19.30 -12.27
CA ALA A 159 24.64 19.37 -12.40
C ALA A 159 25.23 18.09 -13.01
N ASP A 160 24.75 16.92 -12.58
CA ASP A 160 25.13 15.61 -13.12
C ASP A 160 24.81 15.51 -14.63
N ASN A 161 23.59 15.91 -15.00
CA ASN A 161 23.10 15.85 -16.37
C ASN A 161 23.81 16.82 -17.35
N ARG A 162 24.40 17.91 -16.85
CA ARG A 162 25.15 18.88 -17.69
C ARG A 162 26.40 18.26 -18.33
N HIS A 163 26.96 17.20 -17.75
CA HIS A 163 28.06 16.46 -18.34
C HIS A 163 27.61 15.58 -19.53
N HIS A 164 26.34 15.17 -19.57
CA HIS A 164 25.77 14.39 -20.66
C HIS A 164 25.24 15.26 -21.81
N CYS A 165 24.77 16.47 -21.53
CA CYS A 165 24.26 17.38 -22.57
C CYS A 165 25.36 17.99 -23.48
N ARG A 166 26.66 17.92 -23.11
CA ARG A 166 27.74 18.47 -23.94
C ARG A 166 28.13 17.63 -25.16
N LEU A 167 27.61 16.41 -25.32
CA LEU A 167 27.97 15.53 -26.45
C LEU A 167 26.89 15.42 -27.55
N ALA A 168 25.71 16.03 -27.37
CA ALA A 168 24.62 15.96 -28.36
C ALA A 168 24.52 17.21 -29.26
N GLY A 169 25.57 18.02 -29.33
CA GLY A 169 25.56 19.32 -30.00
C GLY A 169 26.88 19.69 -30.68
N MET A 170 27.53 18.76 -31.37
CA MET A 170 28.49 19.10 -32.42
C MET A 170 28.21 18.21 -33.63
N ARG A 171 27.45 18.77 -34.58
CA ARG A 171 27.57 18.45 -36.00
C ARG A 171 28.85 19.08 -36.53
#